data_AF-A0A166IBD7-F1
#
_entry.id   AF-A0A166IBD7-F1
#
_cell.length_a   1.000
_cell.length_b   1.000
_cell.length_c   1.000
_cell.angle_alpha   90.00
_cell.angle_beta   90.00
_cell.angle_gamma   90.00
#
_symmetry.space_group_name_H-M   'P 1'
#
loop_
_entity.id
_entity.type
_entity.pdbx_description
1 polymer ?
#
loop_
_entity_poly.entity_id
_entity_poly.type
_entity_poly.pdbx_seq_one_letter_code
_entity_poly.pdbx_strand_id
1 'polypeptide(L)'
;MVQVSAHPPPYSREDPSFPPLLQGDVNNRAWTFQRAFEEARELVRYSVLNTFKIWSADWPLKGQKIPREHAQLAYSNAPEDLRRAVDWQLRWDTAVWMTSDFGRRCHEHFRKEDMGVQQDILSPDELEKEFDAATPGVQQSVLLTIPSWMEYNHGIQWPMPCRDNIRQAYEAAPQPLKSAVCFILEIIWEPLPLRSPRAVDDVRVYFREMVMSHRMEAEGWNAEGQALDLW
;
A
#
# COMPACT_ATOMS: atom_id res chain seq x y z
N MET A 1 68.13 -2.58 -5.14
CA MET A 1 67.67 -1.48 -6.04
C MET A 1 66.64 -2.05 -6.99
N VAL A 2 65.39 -1.61 -6.89
CA VAL A 2 64.39 -1.63 -7.97
C VAL A 2 63.53 -0.38 -7.76
N GLN A 3 63.67 0.61 -8.64
CA GLN A 3 62.77 1.78 -8.72
C GLN A 3 61.46 1.33 -9.36
N VAL A 4 60.33 1.54 -8.68
CA VAL A 4 58.99 1.35 -9.26
C VAL A 4 58.40 2.72 -9.55
N SER A 5 58.09 2.92 -10.81
CA SER A 5 57.57 4.14 -11.43
C SER A 5 56.26 4.60 -10.78
N ALA A 6 56.19 5.88 -10.44
CA ALA A 6 55.04 6.55 -9.84
C ALA A 6 54.13 7.16 -10.91
N HIS A 7 53.39 6.37 -11.69
CA HIS A 7 52.29 6.86 -12.53
C HIS A 7 51.22 5.76 -12.71
N PRO A 8 49.96 5.96 -12.29
CA PRO A 8 48.85 5.10 -12.67
C PRO A 8 48.41 5.38 -14.13
N PRO A 9 47.85 4.38 -14.85
CA PRO A 9 47.52 4.47 -16.27
C PRO A 9 46.35 5.44 -16.54
N PRO A 10 46.29 6.04 -17.75
CA PRO A 10 45.47 7.21 -18.02
C PRO A 10 44.08 6.85 -18.56
N TYR A 11 43.28 6.05 -17.87
CA TYR A 11 41.84 5.92 -18.17
C TYR A 11 41.04 5.61 -16.89
N SER A 12 40.67 6.66 -16.17
CA SER A 12 39.59 6.64 -15.18
C SER A 12 38.83 7.98 -15.30
N ARG A 13 38.16 8.13 -16.44
CA ARG A 13 36.99 8.99 -16.67
C ARG A 13 35.80 8.04 -16.46
N GLU A 14 34.78 8.28 -15.64
CA GLU A 14 34.06 9.50 -15.29
C GLU A 14 33.58 9.44 -13.83
N ASP A 15 33.71 10.55 -13.10
CA ASP A 15 32.91 10.85 -11.92
C ASP A 15 31.43 10.85 -12.36
N PRO A 16 30.53 10.03 -11.78
CA PRO A 16 29.13 10.42 -11.79
C PRO A 16 29.08 11.66 -10.91
N SER A 17 29.00 12.84 -11.54
CA SER A 17 28.72 14.08 -10.83
C SER A 17 27.35 13.96 -10.19
N PHE A 18 27.31 13.43 -8.97
CA PHE A 18 26.12 13.41 -8.15
C PHE A 18 25.74 14.86 -7.87
N PRO A 19 24.50 15.31 -8.19
CA PRO A 19 24.08 16.65 -7.81
C PRO A 19 24.14 16.79 -6.28
N PRO A 20 24.47 17.98 -5.75
CA PRO A 20 24.71 18.17 -4.33
C PRO A 20 23.46 17.84 -3.51
N LEU A 21 23.68 17.24 -2.34
CA LEU A 21 22.64 16.93 -1.36
C LEU A 21 21.89 18.21 -0.94
N LEU A 22 20.68 18.40 -1.46
CA LEU A 22 19.80 19.49 -1.07
C LEU A 22 19.12 19.14 0.25
N GLN A 23 19.51 19.81 1.34
CA GLN A 23 18.98 19.64 2.69
C GLN A 23 17.46 19.87 2.75
N GLY A 24 16.73 18.81 3.10
CA GLY A 24 15.30 18.80 3.40
C GLY A 24 14.79 17.37 3.54
N ASP A 25 13.91 17.10 4.51
CA ASP A 25 13.37 15.75 4.78
C ASP A 25 12.61 15.17 3.56
N VAL A 26 11.95 16.06 2.81
CA VAL A 26 11.28 15.74 1.52
C VAL A 26 12.28 15.30 0.45
N ASN A 27 13.46 15.91 0.40
CA ASN A 27 14.51 15.52 -0.56
C ASN A 27 15.14 14.18 -0.18
N ASN A 28 15.22 13.87 1.13
CA ASN A 28 15.76 12.59 1.59
C ASN A 28 14.86 11.41 1.19
N ARG A 29 13.54 11.54 1.34
CA ARG A 29 12.60 10.48 0.94
C ARG A 29 12.59 10.27 -0.57
N ALA A 30 12.54 11.34 -1.37
CA ALA A 30 12.60 11.24 -2.82
C ALA A 30 13.92 10.63 -3.32
N TRP A 31 15.04 10.97 -2.67
CA TRP A 31 16.34 10.38 -2.97
C TRP A 31 16.40 8.88 -2.60
N THR A 32 15.87 8.53 -1.43
CA THR A 32 15.77 7.12 -0.98
C THR A 32 14.90 6.30 -1.93
N PHE A 33 13.77 6.86 -2.38
CA PHE A 33 12.92 6.26 -3.40
C PHE A 33 13.70 6.04 -4.69
N GLN A 34 14.38 7.06 -5.21
CA GLN A 34 15.12 6.94 -6.48
C GLN A 34 16.16 5.83 -6.39
N ARG A 35 16.90 5.75 -5.29
CA ARG A 35 17.88 4.68 -5.07
C ARG A 35 17.21 3.30 -5.05
N ALA A 36 16.16 3.12 -4.26
CA ALA A 36 15.45 1.84 -4.16
C ALA A 36 14.81 1.42 -5.50
N PHE A 37 14.30 2.40 -6.25
CA PHE A 37 13.74 2.20 -7.59
C PHE A 37 14.81 1.70 -8.55
N GLU A 38 15.97 2.36 -8.64
CA GLU A 38 17.06 1.96 -9.53
C GLU A 38 17.67 0.58 -9.18
N GLU A 39 17.70 0.22 -7.89
CA GLU A 39 18.17 -1.08 -7.41
C GLU A 39 17.15 -2.23 -7.64
N ALA A 40 15.87 -1.91 -7.90
CA ALA A 40 14.82 -2.91 -8.07
C ALA A 40 14.89 -3.65 -9.43
N ARG A 41 14.31 -4.85 -9.48
CA ARG A 41 14.16 -5.63 -10.73
C ARG A 41 13.38 -4.84 -11.77
N GLU A 42 13.67 -5.04 -13.05
CA GLU A 42 13.01 -4.31 -14.16
C GLU A 42 11.49 -4.43 -14.09
N LEU A 43 10.98 -5.65 -13.84
CA LEU A 43 9.56 -5.90 -13.69
C LEU A 43 8.91 -5.05 -12.57
N VAL A 44 9.60 -4.87 -11.45
CA VAL A 44 9.10 -4.04 -10.33
C VAL A 44 9.13 -2.58 -10.71
N ARG A 45 10.21 -2.09 -11.32
CA ARG A 45 10.29 -0.70 -11.85
C ARG A 45 9.18 -0.43 -12.85
N TYR A 46 8.94 -1.35 -13.77
CA TYR A 46 7.83 -1.29 -14.73
C TYR A 46 6.48 -1.21 -14.02
N SER A 47 6.26 -2.01 -12.97
CA SER A 47 5.01 -1.97 -12.20
C SER A 47 4.81 -0.67 -11.40
N VAL A 48 5.88 -0.07 -10.88
CA VAL A 48 5.85 1.23 -10.19
C VAL A 48 5.45 2.35 -11.14
N LEU A 49 6.06 2.41 -12.33
CA LEU A 49 5.72 3.42 -13.35
C LEU A 49 4.27 3.29 -13.84
N ASN A 50 3.77 2.05 -13.99
CA ASN A 50 2.36 1.83 -14.31
C ASN A 50 1.43 2.20 -13.16
N THR A 51 1.81 1.92 -11.91
CA THR A 51 1.04 2.31 -10.71
C THR A 51 0.88 3.83 -10.63
N PHE A 52 1.92 4.62 -10.90
CA PHE A 52 1.76 6.07 -11.05
C PHE A 52 0.70 6.40 -12.11
N LYS A 53 0.85 5.85 -13.32
CA LYS A 53 -0.03 6.14 -14.45
C LYS A 53 -1.51 5.85 -14.15
N ILE A 54 -1.83 4.74 -13.50
CA ILE A 54 -3.21 4.26 -13.33
C ILE A 54 -3.86 4.64 -12.00
N TRP A 55 -3.17 5.40 -11.13
CA TRP A 55 -3.72 5.79 -9.84
C TRP A 55 -5.07 6.50 -9.98
N SER A 56 -6.05 6.06 -9.19
CA SER A 56 -7.45 6.46 -9.35
C SER A 56 -7.72 7.87 -8.80
N ALA A 57 -7.12 8.25 -7.68
CA ALA A 57 -7.24 9.59 -7.13
C ALA A 57 -6.61 10.62 -8.08
N ASP A 58 -7.15 11.83 -8.08
CA ASP A 58 -6.61 12.90 -8.91
C ASP A 58 -5.21 13.33 -8.42
N TRP A 59 -4.28 13.49 -9.35
CA TRP A 59 -2.92 13.95 -9.07
C TRP A 59 -2.25 14.46 -10.36
N PRO A 60 -1.20 15.29 -10.28
CA PRO A 60 -0.72 16.07 -11.43
C PRO A 60 -0.28 15.28 -12.68
N LEU A 61 0.17 14.02 -12.52
CA LEU A 61 0.67 13.20 -13.63
C LEU A 61 -0.23 11.99 -13.92
N LYS A 62 -1.47 12.00 -13.44
CA LYS A 62 -2.44 10.92 -13.69
C LYS A 62 -2.61 10.63 -15.17
N GLY A 63 -2.59 9.34 -15.54
CA GLY A 63 -2.74 8.88 -16.91
C GLY A 63 -1.53 9.11 -17.82
N GLN A 64 -0.51 9.84 -17.36
CA GLN A 64 0.67 10.14 -18.17
C GLN A 64 1.67 8.99 -18.13
N LYS A 65 2.37 8.76 -19.25
CA LYS A 65 3.52 7.85 -19.29
C LYS A 65 4.71 8.58 -18.67
N ILE A 66 5.23 8.06 -17.57
CA ILE A 66 6.35 8.65 -16.83
C ILE A 66 7.65 7.98 -17.31
N PRO A 67 8.58 8.73 -17.92
CA PRO A 67 9.91 8.22 -18.24
C PRO A 67 10.67 7.84 -16.95
N ARG A 68 11.57 6.85 -17.04
CA ARG A 68 12.34 6.35 -15.89
C ARG A 68 13.12 7.46 -15.20
N GLU A 69 13.76 8.32 -15.99
CA GLU A 69 14.53 9.47 -15.55
C GLU A 69 13.71 10.52 -14.78
N HIS A 70 12.37 10.47 -14.88
CA HIS A 70 11.46 11.37 -14.17
C HIS A 70 10.77 10.69 -12.97
N ALA A 71 11.13 9.45 -12.61
CA ALA A 71 10.51 8.71 -11.50
C ALA A 71 10.62 9.46 -10.16
N GLN A 72 11.79 10.01 -9.83
CA GLN A 72 11.98 10.81 -8.61
C GLN A 72 11.06 12.04 -8.56
N LEU A 73 10.91 12.74 -9.68
CA LEU A 73 10.04 13.91 -9.79
C LEU A 73 8.58 13.51 -9.63
N ALA A 74 8.16 12.43 -10.29
CA ALA A 74 6.82 11.88 -10.15
C ALA A 74 6.50 11.51 -8.70
N TYR A 75 7.42 10.81 -8.03
CA TYR A 75 7.29 10.46 -6.62
C TYR A 75 7.16 11.70 -5.72
N SER A 76 7.96 12.74 -5.98
CA SER A 76 7.94 13.97 -5.19
C SER A 76 6.60 14.71 -5.28
N ASN A 77 5.91 14.60 -6.42
CA ASN A 77 4.59 15.19 -6.67
C ASN A 77 3.42 14.25 -6.37
N ALA A 78 3.69 12.99 -6.03
CA ALA A 78 2.66 12.00 -5.78
C ALA A 78 1.97 12.26 -4.42
N PRO A 79 0.65 12.01 -4.32
CA PRO A 79 -0.03 12.03 -3.03
C PRO A 79 0.53 10.96 -2.09
N GLU A 80 0.38 11.16 -0.79
CA GLU A 80 1.01 10.31 0.23
C GLU A 80 0.67 8.83 0.08
N ASP A 81 -0.58 8.50 -0.23
CA ASP A 81 -1.03 7.12 -0.41
C ASP A 81 -0.40 6.45 -1.64
N LEU A 82 -0.22 7.19 -2.74
CA LEU A 82 0.50 6.70 -3.91
C LEU A 82 1.98 6.48 -3.60
N ARG A 83 2.61 7.39 -2.84
CA ARG A 83 3.99 7.20 -2.35
C ARG A 83 4.11 5.93 -1.51
N ARG A 84 3.18 5.71 -0.58
CA ARG A 84 3.15 4.48 0.25
C ARG A 84 2.95 3.22 -0.59
N ALA A 85 2.13 3.27 -1.63
CA ALA A 85 1.92 2.14 -2.55
C ALA A 85 3.21 1.74 -3.27
N VAL A 86 3.91 2.71 -3.88
CA VAL A 86 5.15 2.41 -4.61
C VAL A 86 6.31 2.08 -3.66
N ASP A 87 6.39 2.71 -2.49
CA ASP A 87 7.36 2.35 -1.44
C ASP A 87 7.16 0.90 -1.01
N TRP A 88 5.90 0.44 -0.88
CA TRP A 88 5.56 -0.93 -0.53
C TRP A 88 6.01 -1.91 -1.62
N GLN A 89 5.77 -1.59 -2.90
CA GLN A 89 6.22 -2.42 -4.03
C GLN A 89 7.73 -2.61 -4.03
N LEU A 90 8.48 -1.51 -3.83
CA LEU A 90 9.94 -1.54 -3.79
C LEU A 90 10.46 -2.31 -2.57
N ARG A 91 9.89 -2.05 -1.39
CA ARG A 91 10.30 -2.70 -0.14
C ARG A 91 10.18 -4.22 -0.20
N TRP A 92 9.13 -4.73 -0.84
CA TRP A 92 8.84 -6.16 -0.92
C TRP A 92 9.15 -6.76 -2.29
N ASP A 93 9.86 -6.03 -3.16
CA ASP A 93 10.22 -6.45 -4.51
C ASP A 93 9.04 -7.09 -5.27
N THR A 94 7.85 -6.47 -5.13
CA THR A 94 6.59 -7.01 -5.60
C THR A 94 6.07 -6.23 -6.80
N ALA A 95 5.93 -6.92 -7.93
CA ALA A 95 5.35 -6.35 -9.14
C ALA A 95 3.83 -6.45 -9.10
N VAL A 96 3.15 -5.31 -9.12
CA VAL A 96 1.70 -5.22 -9.14
C VAL A 96 1.28 -3.84 -9.63
N TRP A 97 0.13 -3.76 -10.27
CA TRP A 97 -0.50 -2.50 -10.62
C TRP A 97 -1.52 -2.12 -9.57
N MET A 98 -1.27 -1.05 -8.83
CA MET A 98 -2.22 -0.56 -7.82
C MET A 98 -2.94 0.68 -8.33
N THR A 99 -4.26 0.72 -8.13
CA THR A 99 -5.08 1.89 -8.49
C THR A 99 -5.43 2.75 -7.28
N SER A 100 -5.23 2.26 -6.06
CA SER A 100 -5.56 2.96 -4.81
C SER A 100 -4.83 2.34 -3.61
N ASP A 101 -4.86 3.03 -2.46
CA ASP A 101 -4.26 2.53 -1.20
C ASP A 101 -4.92 1.23 -0.73
N PHE A 102 -6.17 1.02 -1.13
CA PHE A 102 -6.94 -0.20 -0.88
C PHE A 102 -6.17 -1.43 -1.39
N GLY A 103 -5.66 -1.37 -2.62
CA GLY A 103 -4.86 -2.44 -3.20
C GLY A 103 -3.61 -2.75 -2.37
N ARG A 104 -2.86 -1.70 -1.95
CA ARG A 104 -1.69 -1.85 -1.08
C ARG A 104 -2.05 -2.52 0.25
N ARG A 105 -3.14 -2.10 0.88
CA ARG A 105 -3.59 -2.65 2.17
C ARG A 105 -3.99 -4.12 2.07
N CYS A 106 -4.69 -4.52 1.01
CA CYS A 106 -4.98 -5.92 0.76
C CYS A 106 -3.70 -6.77 0.60
N HIS A 107 -2.76 -6.30 -0.21
CA HIS A 107 -1.49 -7.00 -0.39
C HIS A 107 -0.71 -7.11 0.93
N GLU A 108 -0.64 -6.04 1.72
CA GLU A 108 0.01 -6.08 3.03
C GLU A 108 -0.69 -7.01 4.01
N HIS A 109 -2.03 -7.02 4.04
CA HIS A 109 -2.84 -7.91 4.88
C HIS A 109 -2.51 -9.38 4.59
N PHE A 110 -2.59 -9.80 3.32
CA PHE A 110 -2.29 -11.19 2.97
C PHE A 110 -0.82 -11.53 3.10
N ARG A 111 0.11 -10.59 2.87
CA ARG A 111 1.53 -10.80 3.14
C ARG A 111 1.77 -11.11 4.63
N LYS A 112 1.12 -10.38 5.54
CA LYS A 112 1.16 -10.64 6.98
C LYS A 112 0.53 -11.99 7.33
N GLU A 113 -0.64 -12.28 6.78
CA GLU A 113 -1.34 -13.54 7.01
C GLU A 113 -0.53 -14.75 6.54
N ASP A 114 0.09 -14.69 5.36
CA ASP A 114 0.95 -15.75 4.79
C ASP A 114 2.20 -16.00 5.68
N MET A 115 2.62 -15.02 6.47
CA MET A 115 3.68 -15.14 7.49
C MET A 115 3.17 -15.60 8.87
N GLY A 116 1.86 -15.86 9.00
CA GLY A 116 1.24 -16.24 10.27
C GLY A 116 1.04 -15.09 11.25
N VAL A 117 1.14 -13.83 10.80
CA VAL A 117 0.87 -12.65 11.62
C VAL A 117 -0.64 -12.44 11.70
N GLN A 118 -1.19 -12.52 12.91
CA GLN A 118 -2.62 -12.27 13.13
C GLN A 118 -2.92 -10.77 13.10
N GLN A 119 -4.16 -10.45 12.70
CA GLN A 119 -4.67 -9.09 12.79
C GLN A 119 -4.78 -8.67 14.25
N ASP A 120 -4.18 -7.53 14.58
CA ASP A 120 -4.26 -6.95 15.91
C ASP A 120 -5.65 -6.37 16.15
N ILE A 121 -6.21 -6.66 17.33
CA ILE A 121 -7.43 -6.02 17.81
C ILE A 121 -7.02 -4.73 18.49
N LEU A 122 -7.39 -3.61 17.86
CA LEU A 122 -7.06 -2.28 18.35
C LEU A 122 -7.62 -2.06 19.76
N SER A 123 -6.85 -1.38 20.60
CA SER A 123 -7.41 -0.79 21.82
C SER A 123 -8.47 0.26 21.45
N PRO A 124 -9.41 0.60 22.35
CA PRO A 124 -10.42 1.62 22.08
C PRO A 124 -9.83 2.98 21.69
N ASP A 125 -8.64 3.34 22.21
CA ASP A 125 -7.96 4.59 21.89
C ASP A 125 -7.31 4.57 20.50
N GLU A 126 -6.72 3.44 20.12
CA GLU A 126 -6.18 3.24 18.77
C GLU A 126 -7.29 3.20 17.73
N LEU A 127 -8.40 2.54 18.03
CA LEU A 127 -9.59 2.54 17.18
C LEU A 127 -10.05 3.98 16.90
N GLU A 128 -10.20 4.79 17.94
CA GLU A 128 -10.69 6.17 17.80
C GLU A 128 -9.78 6.98 16.87
N LYS A 129 -8.46 6.85 17.05
CA LYS A 129 -7.47 7.49 16.20
C LYS A 129 -7.55 7.01 14.74
N GLU A 130 -7.65 5.70 14.51
CA GLU A 130 -7.77 5.14 13.16
C GLU A 130 -9.09 5.51 12.49
N PHE A 131 -10.18 5.56 13.26
CA PHE A 131 -11.49 6.02 12.80
C PHE A 131 -11.45 7.48 12.35
N ASP A 132 -10.83 8.36 13.12
CA ASP A 132 -10.66 9.78 12.77
C ASP A 132 -9.82 10.01 11.52
N ALA A 133 -8.79 9.18 11.34
CA ALA A 133 -7.91 9.26 10.18
C ALA A 133 -8.55 8.65 8.91
N ALA A 134 -9.61 7.86 9.05
CA ALA A 134 -10.26 7.16 7.95
C ALA A 134 -11.09 8.09 7.06
N THR A 135 -11.34 7.67 5.81
CA THR A 135 -12.22 8.39 4.89
C THR A 135 -13.66 8.38 5.42
N PRO A 136 -14.53 9.33 5.01
CA PRO A 136 -15.94 9.31 5.40
C PRO A 136 -16.66 8.01 5.02
N GLY A 137 -16.26 7.37 3.91
CA GLY A 137 -16.80 6.07 3.49
C GLY A 137 -16.46 4.96 4.48
N VAL A 138 -15.20 4.87 4.91
CA VAL A 138 -14.76 3.89 5.91
C VAL A 138 -15.39 4.17 7.27
N GLN A 139 -15.44 5.44 7.70
CA GLN A 139 -16.14 5.83 8.93
C GLN A 139 -17.60 5.37 8.92
N GLN A 140 -18.33 5.67 7.83
CA GLN A 140 -19.70 5.22 7.67
C GLN A 140 -19.83 3.70 7.71
N SER A 141 -18.94 2.97 7.05
CA SER A 141 -18.89 1.51 7.05
C SER A 141 -18.73 0.94 8.47
N VAL A 142 -17.84 1.52 9.28
CA VAL A 142 -17.67 1.16 10.70
C VAL A 142 -18.93 1.45 11.51
N LEU A 143 -19.50 2.66 11.38
CA LEU A 143 -20.70 3.05 12.12
C LEU A 143 -21.89 2.15 11.80
N LEU A 144 -22.07 1.77 10.54
CA LEU A 144 -23.13 0.85 10.09
C LEU A 144 -22.88 -0.60 10.50
N THR A 145 -21.62 -1.02 10.59
CA THR A 145 -21.24 -2.41 10.91
C THR A 145 -21.67 -2.81 12.30
N ILE A 146 -21.46 -1.94 13.31
CA ILE A 146 -21.81 -2.25 14.70
C ILE A 146 -23.29 -2.64 14.87
N PRO A 147 -24.28 -1.79 14.52
CA PRO A 147 -25.68 -2.13 14.70
C PRO A 147 -26.14 -3.24 13.77
N SER A 148 -25.66 -3.28 12.52
CA SER A 148 -26.04 -4.34 11.57
C SER A 148 -25.58 -5.72 12.05
N TRP A 149 -24.40 -5.79 12.65
CA TRP A 149 -23.87 -7.04 13.21
C TRP A 149 -24.65 -7.48 14.44
N MET A 150 -24.98 -6.55 15.34
CA MET A 150 -25.75 -6.87 16.55
C MET A 150 -27.16 -7.35 16.23
N GLU A 151 -27.81 -6.71 15.27
CA GLU A 151 -29.13 -7.15 14.79
C GLU A 151 -29.04 -8.53 14.13
N TYR A 152 -28.08 -8.73 13.22
CA TYR A 152 -27.99 -9.97 12.45
C TYR A 152 -27.59 -11.19 13.28
N ASN A 153 -26.58 -11.07 14.15
CA ASN A 153 -26.03 -12.23 14.89
C ASN A 153 -26.69 -12.45 16.26
N HIS A 154 -27.29 -11.41 16.84
CA HIS A 154 -27.83 -11.47 18.20
C HIS A 154 -29.32 -11.10 18.28
N GLY A 155 -29.94 -10.62 17.20
CA GLY A 155 -31.33 -10.15 17.21
C GLY A 155 -31.53 -8.89 18.06
N ILE A 156 -30.44 -8.16 18.37
CA ILE A 156 -30.46 -6.99 19.24
C ILE A 156 -30.48 -5.74 18.38
N GLN A 157 -31.51 -4.92 18.54
CA GLN A 157 -31.51 -3.57 17.99
C GLN A 157 -30.54 -2.70 18.78
N TRP A 158 -29.40 -2.41 18.17
CA TRP A 158 -28.37 -1.57 18.77
C TRP A 158 -28.47 -0.16 18.19
N PRO A 159 -28.37 0.91 19.00
CA PRO A 159 -28.43 2.28 18.50
C PRO A 159 -27.25 2.56 17.56
N MET A 160 -27.49 3.31 16.48
CA MET A 160 -26.43 3.73 15.57
C MET A 160 -25.39 4.56 16.36
N PRO A 161 -24.12 4.13 16.40
CA PRO A 161 -23.08 4.95 17.01
C PRO A 161 -22.82 6.20 16.16
N CYS A 162 -22.27 7.22 16.80
CA CYS A 162 -21.75 8.42 16.17
C CYS A 162 -20.30 8.62 16.58
N ARG A 163 -19.68 9.69 16.09
CA ARG A 163 -18.29 9.98 16.43
C ARG A 163 -18.07 10.06 17.95
N ASP A 164 -18.98 10.67 18.71
CA ASP A 164 -18.79 10.93 20.14
C ASP A 164 -18.86 9.68 21.03
N ASN A 165 -19.48 8.59 20.54
CA ASN A 165 -19.70 7.38 21.33
C ASN A 165 -19.15 6.10 20.68
N ILE A 166 -18.45 6.20 19.55
CA ILE A 166 -17.89 5.03 18.84
C ILE A 166 -16.94 4.21 19.72
N ARG A 167 -16.13 4.89 20.55
CA ARG A 167 -15.22 4.25 21.51
C ARG A 167 -15.97 3.35 22.50
N GLN A 168 -17.05 3.87 23.09
CA GLN A 168 -17.88 3.13 24.04
C GLN A 168 -18.63 1.97 23.35
N ALA A 169 -19.16 2.21 22.15
CA ALA A 169 -19.85 1.20 21.37
C ALA A 169 -18.91 0.04 20.99
N TYR A 170 -17.67 0.35 20.58
CA TYR A 170 -16.65 -0.63 20.29
C TYR A 170 -16.21 -1.38 21.54
N GLU A 171 -15.98 -0.70 22.67
CA GLU A 171 -15.56 -1.33 23.92
C GLU A 171 -16.56 -2.39 24.41
N ALA A 172 -17.86 -2.08 24.31
CA ALA A 172 -18.96 -2.98 24.65
C ALA A 172 -19.20 -4.10 23.60
N ALA A 173 -18.60 -4.02 22.42
CA ALA A 173 -18.82 -4.96 21.34
C ALA A 173 -18.19 -6.34 21.64
N PRO A 174 -18.82 -7.45 21.20
CA PRO A 174 -18.23 -8.77 21.30
C PRO A 174 -16.97 -8.88 20.41
N GLN A 175 -16.05 -9.77 20.79
CA GLN A 175 -14.75 -9.91 20.13
C GLN A 175 -14.83 -10.09 18.60
N PRO A 176 -15.74 -10.92 18.03
CA PRO A 176 -15.84 -11.05 16.58
C PRO A 176 -16.23 -9.75 15.86
N LEU A 177 -17.05 -8.90 16.49
CA LEU A 177 -17.41 -7.60 15.93
C LEU A 177 -16.22 -6.63 16.02
N LYS A 178 -15.45 -6.68 17.10
CA LYS A 178 -14.20 -5.90 17.21
C LYS A 178 -13.23 -6.26 16.08
N SER A 179 -13.04 -7.56 15.80
CA SER A 179 -12.24 -8.04 14.67
C SER A 179 -12.75 -7.52 13.33
N ALA A 180 -14.07 -7.56 13.10
CA ALA A 180 -14.66 -7.07 11.86
C ALA A 180 -14.43 -5.56 11.66
N VAL A 181 -14.57 -4.76 12.71
CA VAL A 181 -14.30 -3.32 12.66
C VAL A 181 -12.81 -3.03 12.41
N CYS A 182 -11.91 -3.75 13.08
CA CYS A 182 -10.47 -3.64 12.82
C CYS A 182 -10.12 -4.01 11.38
N PHE A 183 -10.76 -5.05 10.83
CA PHE A 183 -10.61 -5.42 9.43
C PHE A 183 -11.06 -4.31 8.48
N ILE A 184 -12.23 -3.72 8.70
CA ILE A 184 -12.72 -2.59 7.89
C ILE A 184 -11.71 -1.44 7.86
N LEU A 185 -11.15 -1.07 9.01
CA LEU A 185 -10.15 -0.01 9.13
C LEU A 185 -8.81 -0.39 8.48
N GLU A 186 -8.37 -1.64 8.66
CA GLU A 186 -7.10 -2.13 8.11
C GLU A 186 -7.12 -2.09 6.58
N ILE A 187 -8.19 -2.60 5.96
CA ILE A 187 -8.30 -2.68 4.50
C ILE A 187 -9.07 -1.52 3.87
N ILE A 188 -9.45 -0.49 4.62
CA ILE A 188 -10.25 0.67 4.17
C ILE A 188 -11.51 0.27 3.39
N TRP A 189 -12.30 -0.63 3.97
CA TRP A 189 -13.51 -1.15 3.35
C TRP A 189 -14.69 -0.15 3.42
N GLU A 190 -15.05 0.42 2.28
CA GLU A 190 -16.12 1.42 2.14
C GLU A 190 -17.51 0.89 1.70
N PRO A 191 -17.66 -0.15 0.86
CA PRO A 191 -18.92 -0.39 0.16
C PRO A 191 -20.14 -0.69 1.03
N LEU A 192 -20.01 -1.51 2.08
CA LEU A 192 -21.14 -2.06 2.84
C LEU A 192 -20.77 -2.42 4.28
N PRO A 193 -21.70 -2.39 5.25
CA PRO A 193 -21.41 -2.93 6.58
C PRO A 193 -21.16 -4.44 6.53
N LEU A 194 -20.20 -4.91 7.31
CA LEU A 194 -20.00 -6.34 7.55
C LEU A 194 -20.98 -6.79 8.62
N ARG A 195 -21.82 -7.78 8.32
CA ARG A 195 -22.92 -8.18 9.22
C ARG A 195 -22.68 -9.48 9.97
N SER A 196 -21.63 -10.24 9.63
CA SER A 196 -21.35 -11.53 10.25
C SER A 196 -19.90 -11.94 10.00
N PRO A 197 -19.36 -12.93 10.74
CA PRO A 197 -18.04 -13.49 10.48
C PRO A 197 -17.90 -14.02 9.05
N ARG A 198 -18.95 -14.66 8.54
CA ARG A 198 -18.99 -15.15 7.16
C ARG A 198 -18.84 -14.02 6.14
N ALA A 199 -19.46 -12.86 6.37
CA ALA A 199 -19.30 -11.72 5.48
C ALA A 199 -17.85 -11.19 5.47
N VAL A 200 -17.15 -11.25 6.61
CA VAL A 200 -15.70 -10.93 6.67
C VAL A 200 -14.91 -11.94 5.84
N ASP A 201 -15.21 -13.23 5.98
CA ASP A 201 -14.52 -14.30 5.25
C ASP A 201 -14.78 -14.22 3.74
N ASP A 202 -16.01 -13.96 3.31
CA ASP A 202 -16.36 -13.78 1.89
C ASP A 202 -15.56 -12.62 1.26
N VAL A 203 -15.42 -11.51 2.00
CA VAL A 203 -14.60 -10.35 1.59
C VAL A 203 -13.11 -10.70 1.53
N ARG A 204 -12.61 -11.48 2.50
CA ARG A 204 -11.23 -11.98 2.48
C ARG A 204 -10.97 -12.88 1.28
N VAL A 205 -11.88 -13.80 0.97
CA VAL A 205 -11.76 -14.67 -0.21
C VAL A 205 -11.68 -13.84 -1.48
N TYR A 206 -12.61 -12.90 -1.66
CA TYR A 206 -12.65 -12.02 -2.83
C TYR A 206 -11.33 -11.25 -3.02
N PHE A 207 -10.76 -10.70 -1.95
CA PHE A 207 -9.50 -9.97 -2.05
C PHE A 207 -8.27 -10.86 -2.17
N ARG A 208 -8.32 -12.09 -1.65
CA ARG A 208 -7.26 -13.07 -1.90
C ARG A 208 -7.23 -13.45 -3.37
N GLU A 209 -8.38 -13.63 -4.00
CA GLU A 209 -8.48 -13.86 -5.45
C GLU A 209 -7.91 -12.68 -6.25
N MET A 210 -8.22 -11.44 -5.87
CA MET A 210 -7.63 -10.24 -6.48
C MET A 210 -6.09 -10.23 -6.34
N VAL A 211 -5.55 -10.50 -5.15
CA VAL A 211 -4.10 -10.56 -4.92
C VAL A 211 -3.45 -11.66 -5.75
N MET A 212 -4.08 -12.82 -5.89
CA MET A 212 -3.59 -13.90 -6.74
C MET A 212 -3.64 -13.54 -8.22
N SER A 213 -4.71 -12.87 -8.68
CA SER A 213 -4.80 -12.37 -10.06
C SER A 213 -3.63 -11.43 -10.38
N HIS A 214 -3.33 -10.47 -9.50
CA HIS A 214 -2.19 -9.59 -9.67
C HIS A 214 -0.84 -10.33 -9.73
N ARG A 215 -0.67 -11.40 -8.94
CA ARG A 215 0.55 -12.24 -9.02
C ARG A 215 0.66 -12.94 -10.38
N MET A 216 -0.44 -13.51 -10.88
CA MET A 216 -0.48 -14.15 -12.19
C MET A 216 -0.23 -13.16 -13.34
N GLU A 217 -0.78 -11.95 -13.25
CA GLU A 217 -0.52 -10.88 -14.22
C GLU A 217 0.96 -10.49 -14.25
N ALA A 218 1.60 -10.37 -13.09
CA ALA A 218 3.02 -10.07 -12.99
C ALA A 218 3.90 -11.16 -13.61
N GLU A 219 3.54 -12.44 -13.44
CA GLU A 219 4.20 -13.55 -14.12
C GLU A 219 4.05 -13.45 -15.65
N GLY A 220 2.87 -13.08 -16.13
CA GLY A 220 2.60 -12.83 -17.55
C GLY A 220 3.46 -11.70 -18.11
N TRP A 221 3.52 -10.56 -17.41
CA TRP A 221 4.39 -9.44 -17.80
C TRP A 221 5.86 -9.83 -17.81
N ASN A 222 6.30 -10.65 -16.85
CA ASN A 222 7.67 -11.12 -16.81
C ASN A 222 8.03 -11.99 -18.02
N ALA A 223 7.16 -12.94 -18.36
CA ALA A 223 7.35 -13.80 -19.53
C ALA A 223 7.35 -12.99 -20.84
N GLU A 224 6.46 -12.02 -20.97
CA GLU A 224 6.40 -11.14 -22.14
C GLU A 224 7.66 -10.27 -22.26
N GLY A 225 8.13 -9.68 -21.16
CA GLY A 225 9.36 -8.88 -21.15
C GLY A 225 10.60 -9.68 -21.55
N GLN A 226 10.73 -10.92 -21.04
CA GLN A 226 11.81 -11.83 -21.42
C GLN A 226 11.75 -12.23 -22.89
N ALA A 227 10.55 -12.51 -23.41
CA ALA A 227 10.37 -12.86 -24.81
C ALA A 227 10.71 -11.72 -25.78
N LEU A 228 10.58 -10.47 -25.31
CA LEU A 228 10.86 -9.24 -26.07
C LEU A 228 12.27 -8.67 -25.82
N ASP A 229 13.11 -9.35 -25.04
CA ASP A 229 14.46 -8.88 -24.63
C ASP A 229 14.42 -7.47 -23.99
N LEU A 230 13.35 -7.20 -23.25
CA LEU A 230 13.21 -5.96 -22.47
C LEU A 230 13.93 -6.08 -21.11
N TRP A 231 14.07 -7.31 -20.60
CA TRP A 231 14.86 -7.70 -19.43
C TRP A 231 15.05 -9.22 -19.31
#